data_AF-A0A7V9QHG1-F1
#
_entry.id   AF-A0A7V9QHG1-F1
#
_cell.length_a   1.000
_cell.length_b   1.000
_cell.length_c   1.000
_cell.angle_alpha   90.00
_cell.angle_beta   90.00
_cell.angle_gamma   90.00
#
_symmetry.space_group_name_H-M   'P 1'
#
loop_
_entity.id
_entity.type
_entity.pdbx_description
1 polymer ?
#
loop_
_entity_poly.entity_id
_entity_poly.type
_entity_poly.pdbx_seq_one_letter_code
_entity_poly.pdbx_strand_id
1 'polypeptide(L)'
;MFIPVEAFVIPIVFGIPGAVISMKMWFSHKEKMAGLGGPKTGTALLDARLARVEQAVESIAIEMERVSEGQRFVTKLLIDRAPPAQLPPGQQAK
;
A
#
# COMPACT_ATOMS: atom_id res chain seq x y z
N MET A 1 -18.88 -61.38 -29.67
CA MET A 1 -19.31 -60.17 -28.93
C MET A 1 -19.61 -59.10 -29.97
N PHE A 2 -20.88 -58.89 -30.32
CA PHE A 2 -21.28 -57.84 -31.25
C PHE A 2 -21.39 -56.53 -30.48
N ILE A 3 -20.50 -55.57 -30.74
CA ILE A 3 -20.60 -54.24 -30.15
C ILE A 3 -21.65 -53.48 -30.96
N PRO A 4 -22.77 -53.04 -30.36
CA PRO A 4 -23.80 -52.31 -31.08
C PRO A 4 -23.23 -50.98 -31.57
N VAL A 5 -23.42 -50.69 -32.86
CA VAL A 5 -22.93 -49.45 -33.51
C VAL A 5 -23.46 -48.18 -32.84
N GLU A 6 -24.62 -48.28 -32.19
CA GLU A 6 -25.25 -47.25 -31.35
C GLU A 6 -24.32 -46.74 -30.25
N ALA A 7 -23.43 -47.60 -29.73
CA ALA A 7 -22.45 -47.24 -28.71
C ALA A 7 -21.40 -46.22 -29.22
N PHE A 8 -21.21 -46.12 -30.54
CA PHE A 8 -20.30 -45.15 -31.15
C PHE A 8 -21.02 -43.90 -31.67
N VAL A 9 -22.25 -44.04 -32.15
CA VAL A 9 -23.00 -42.93 -32.76
C VAL A 9 -23.40 -41.87 -31.72
N ILE A 10 -23.88 -42.29 -30.55
CA ILE A 10 -24.34 -41.38 -29.48
C ILE A 10 -23.21 -40.45 -28.97
N PRO A 11 -22.01 -40.94 -28.59
CA PRO A 11 -20.94 -40.06 -28.11
C PRO A 11 -20.36 -39.17 -29.21
N ILE A 12 -20.43 -39.55 -30.49
CA ILE A 12 -19.96 -38.71 -31.59
C ILE A 12 -20.93 -37.55 -31.81
N VAL A 13 -22.24 -37.82 -31.86
CA VAL A 13 -23.27 -36.80 -32.12
C VAL A 13 -23.39 -35.79 -30.98
N PHE A 14 -23.23 -36.22 -29.72
CA PHE A 14 -23.37 -35.32 -28.56
C PHE A 14 -22.04 -34.87 -27.95
N GLY A 15 -20.99 -35.69 -28.02
CA GLY A 15 -19.70 -35.40 -27.42
C GLY A 15 -18.88 -34.38 -28.21
N ILE A 16 -18.90 -34.44 -29.54
CA ILE A 16 -18.14 -33.48 -30.37
C ILE A 16 -18.71 -32.06 -30.24
N PRO A 17 -20.04 -31.82 -30.36
CA PRO A 17 -20.59 -30.48 -30.16
C PRO A 17 -20.39 -29.97 -28.73
N GLY A 18 -20.54 -30.85 -27.73
CA GLY A 18 -20.26 -30.52 -26.33
C GLY A 18 -18.82 -30.06 -26.14
N ALA A 19 -17.84 -30.82 -26.65
CA ALA A 19 -16.42 -30.49 -26.54
C ALA A 19 -16.07 -29.17 -27.25
N VAL A 20 -16.65 -28.90 -28.42
CA VAL A 20 -16.43 -27.64 -29.17
C VAL A 20 -17.01 -26.44 -28.41
N ILE A 21 -18.22 -26.57 -27.85
CA ILE A 21 -18.85 -25.51 -27.05
C ILE A 21 -18.03 -25.25 -25.79
N SER A 22 -17.63 -26.29 -25.06
CA SER A 22 -16.79 -26.18 -23.87
C SER A 22 -15.44 -25.53 -24.19
N MET A 23 -14.80 -25.95 -25.30
CA MET A 23 -13.52 -25.39 -25.73
C MET A 23 -13.64 -23.93 -26.13
N LYS A 24 -14.62 -23.55 -26.96
CA LYS A 24 -14.89 -22.16 -27.34
C LYS A 24 -15.21 -21.29 -26.12
N MET A 25 -15.98 -21.81 -25.18
CA MET A 25 -16.34 -21.09 -23.96
C MET A 25 -15.10 -20.87 -23.08
N TRP A 26 -14.23 -21.88 -22.95
CA TRP A 26 -12.97 -21.76 -22.23
C TRP A 26 -12.03 -20.72 -22.88
N PHE A 27 -11.82 -20.78 -24.20
CA PHE A 27 -10.98 -19.81 -24.91
C PHE A 27 -11.51 -18.39 -24.77
N SER A 28 -12.81 -18.17 -25.01
CA SER A 28 -13.43 -16.85 -24.84
C SER A 28 -13.41 -16.37 -23.39
N HIS A 29 -13.49 -17.29 -22.42
CA HIS A 29 -13.39 -16.95 -21.00
C HIS A 29 -11.96 -16.53 -20.62
N LYS A 30 -10.92 -17.20 -21.15
CA LYS A 30 -9.53 -16.79 -20.95
C LYS A 30 -9.26 -15.39 -21.50
N GLU A 31 -9.81 -15.05 -22.67
CA GLU A 31 -9.68 -13.72 -23.26
C GLU A 31 -10.37 -12.64 -22.41
N LYS A 32 -11.58 -12.92 -21.91
CA LYS A 32 -12.33 -12.00 -21.04
C LYS A 32 -11.63 -11.81 -19.69
N MET A 33 -11.08 -12.88 -19.10
CA MET A 33 -10.38 -12.83 -17.83
C MET A 33 -9.02 -12.13 -17.91
N ALA A 34 -8.34 -12.19 -19.07
CA ALA A 34 -7.11 -11.42 -19.29
C ALA A 34 -7.37 -9.89 -19.28
N GLY A 35 -8.57 -9.46 -19.68
CA GLY A 35 -9.00 -8.05 -19.65
C GLY A 35 -9.58 -7.57 -18.31
N LEU A 36 -9.82 -8.48 -17.36
CA LEU A 36 -10.42 -8.16 -16.05
C LEU A 36 -9.37 -7.79 -14.98
N GLY A 37 -8.08 -7.84 -15.31
CA GLY A 37 -7.04 -7.21 -14.49
C GLY A 37 -7.25 -5.69 -14.52
N GLY A 38 -7.87 -5.15 -13.47
CA GLY A 38 -8.21 -3.73 -13.35
C GLY A 38 -7.01 -2.79 -13.58
N PRO A 39 -7.26 -1.48 -13.77
CA PRO A 39 -6.23 -0.55 -14.19
C PRO A 39 -5.06 -0.51 -13.18
N LYS A 40 -3.94 -1.14 -13.56
CA LYS A 40 -2.67 -1.11 -12.80
C LYS A 40 -2.15 0.32 -12.56
N THR A 41 -2.67 1.30 -13.32
CA THR A 41 -2.40 2.72 -13.17
C THR A 41 -2.86 3.26 -11.81
N GLY A 42 -3.98 2.76 -11.26
CA GLY A 42 -4.50 3.24 -9.99
C GLY A 42 -3.62 2.84 -8.81
N THR A 43 -3.15 1.59 -8.79
CA THR A 43 -2.23 1.09 -7.77
C THR A 43 -0.85 1.76 -7.88
N ALA A 44 -0.30 1.86 -9.09
CA ALA A 44 1.00 2.50 -9.31
C ALA A 44 1.02 4.00 -8.89
N LEU A 45 -0.08 4.72 -9.09
CA LEU A 45 -0.20 6.11 -8.66
C LEU A 45 -0.29 6.23 -7.13
N LEU A 46 -0.97 5.30 -6.47
CA LEU A 46 -1.02 5.24 -5.00
C LEU A 46 0.36 4.96 -4.44
N ASP A 47 1.08 3.98 -4.98
CA ASP A 47 2.43 3.63 -4.56
C ASP A 47 3.39 4.83 -4.69
N ALA A 48 3.32 5.56 -5.81
CA ALA A 48 4.12 6.76 -6.04
C ALA A 48 3.81 7.90 -5.05
N ARG A 49 2.55 8.04 -4.62
CA ARG A 49 2.16 9.03 -3.60
C ARG A 49 2.65 8.63 -2.22
N LEU A 50 2.56 7.34 -1.87
CA LEU A 50 3.04 6.82 -0.60
C LEU A 50 4.56 7.00 -0.47
N ALA A 51 5.33 6.67 -1.51
CA ALA A 51 6.78 6.89 -1.53
C ALA A 51 7.16 8.36 -1.30
N ARG A 52 6.39 9.31 -1.86
CA ARG A 52 6.61 10.74 -1.63
C ARG A 52 6.31 11.14 -0.18
N VAL A 53 5.25 10.60 0.41
CA VAL A 53 4.90 10.85 1.81
C VAL A 53 5.99 10.30 2.72
N GLU A 54 6.46 9.09 2.47
CA GLU A 54 7.56 8.46 3.22
C GLU A 54 8.82 9.33 3.19
N GLN A 55 9.24 9.79 2.01
CA GLN A 55 10.39 10.69 1.87
C GLN A 55 10.19 12.03 2.61
N ALA A 56 8.97 12.59 2.57
CA ALA A 56 8.66 13.82 3.29
C ALA A 56 8.73 13.61 4.82
N VAL A 57 8.21 12.48 5.30
CA VAL A 57 8.22 12.13 6.74
C VAL A 57 9.65 11.92 7.23
N GLU A 58 10.51 11.24 6.46
CA GLU A 58 11.93 11.06 6.80
C GLU A 58 12.65 12.41 6.92
N SER A 59 12.41 13.32 5.97
CA SER A 59 12.98 14.67 6.04
C SER A 59 12.48 15.46 7.25
N ILE A 60 11.20 15.31 7.62
CA ILE A 60 10.62 15.97 8.79
C ILE A 60 11.24 15.43 10.08
N ALA A 61 11.54 14.14 10.15
CA ALA A 61 12.15 13.53 11.34
C ALA A 61 13.50 14.20 11.67
N ILE A 62 14.37 14.32 10.67
CA ILE A 62 15.69 14.97 10.81
C ILE A 62 15.52 16.46 11.19
N GLU A 63 14.58 17.14 10.56
CA GLU A 63 14.34 18.55 10.83
C GLU A 63 13.79 18.78 12.26
N MET A 64 12.94 17.88 12.76
CA MET A 64 12.45 17.93 14.14
C MET A 64 13.54 17.70 15.17
N GLU A 65 14.47 16.77 14.90
CA GLU A 65 15.67 16.61 15.72
C GLU A 65 16.44 17.94 15.80
N ARG A 66 16.78 18.53 14.64
CA ARG A 66 17.49 19.82 14.56
C ARG A 66 16.77 20.97 15.25
N VAL A 67 15.45 21.09 15.06
CA VAL A 67 14.63 22.12 15.70
C VAL A 67 14.61 21.92 17.20
N SER A 68 14.46 20.68 17.68
CA SER A 68 14.46 20.37 19.12
C SER A 68 15.82 20.69 19.78
N GLU A 69 16.93 20.41 19.09
CA GLU A 69 18.27 20.77 19.56
C GLU A 69 18.48 22.28 19.59
N GLY A 70 18.03 22.98 18.55
CA GLY A 70 18.07 24.44 18.49
C GLY A 70 17.27 25.08 19.63
N GLN A 71 16.08 24.55 19.91
CA GLN A 71 15.26 24.98 21.06
C GLN A 71 16.01 24.73 22.37
N ARG A 72 16.56 23.53 22.57
CA ARG A 72 17.32 23.19 23.78
C ARG A 72 18.52 24.12 23.98
N PHE A 73 19.23 24.43 22.91
CA PHE A 73 20.37 25.34 22.94
C PHE A 73 19.95 26.76 23.32
N VAL A 74 18.90 27.30 22.70
CA VAL A 74 18.39 28.64 23.01
C VAL A 74 17.89 28.72 24.45
N THR A 75 17.15 27.72 24.93
CA THR A 75 16.70 27.69 26.33
C THR A 75 17.88 27.70 27.30
N LYS A 76 18.90 26.87 27.06
CA LYS A 76 20.12 26.87 27.88
C LYS A 76 20.79 28.25 27.87
N LEU A 77 20.90 28.86 26.69
CA LEU A 77 21.52 30.17 26.52
C LEU A 77 20.74 31.29 27.24
N LEU A 78 19.41 31.21 27.27
CA LEU A 78 18.56 32.14 28.02
C LEU A 78 18.73 31.96 29.53
N ILE A 79 18.83 30.71 30.01
CA ILE A 79 19.09 30.41 31.43
C ILE A 79 20.48 30.92 31.84
N ASP A 80 21.51 30.66 31.04
CA ASP A 80 22.89 31.09 31.33
C ASP A 80 23.00 32.64 31.40
N ARG A 81 22.13 33.37 30.68
CA ARG A 81 22.06 34.84 30.70
C ARG A 81 21.00 35.41 31.65
N ALA A 82 20.18 34.57 32.27
CA ALA A 82 19.17 35.04 33.20
C ALA A 82 19.88 35.63 34.43
N PRO A 83 19.55 36.86 34.86
CA PRO A 83 19.99 37.37 36.14
C PRO A 83 19.62 36.38 37.24
N PRO A 84 20.45 36.23 38.31
CA PRO A 84 20.10 35.36 39.42
C PRO A 84 18.69 35.71 39.90
N ALA A 85 17.83 34.70 39.97
CA ALA A 85 16.44 34.87 40.36
C ALA A 85 16.39 35.61 41.71
N GLN A 86 15.98 36.87 41.68
CA GLN A 86 15.78 37.67 42.87
C GLN A 86 14.54 37.12 43.57
N LEU A 87 14.76 36.27 44.57
CA LEU A 87 13.69 35.76 45.42
C LEU A 87 12.96 36.94 46.07
N PRO A 88 11.62 36.97 46.03
CA PRO A 88 10.83 38.02 46.68
C PRO A 88 11.23 38.14 48.17
N PRO A 89 11.18 39.35 48.77
CA PRO A 89 11.66 39.61 50.15
C PRO A 89 11.01 38.77 51.28
N GLY A 90 10.07 37.87 50.98
CA GLY A 90 9.40 37.01 51.96
C GLY A 90 9.82 35.52 51.94
N GLN A 91 10.72 35.08 51.04
CA GLN A 91 11.10 33.66 50.92
C GLN A 91 12.50 33.32 51.44
N GLN A 92 13.26 34.30 51.94
CA GLN A 92 14.65 34.08 52.40
C GLN A 92 14.77 33.68 53.89
N ALA A 93 13.65 33.52 54.61
CA ALA A 93 13.64 33.17 56.02
C ALA A 93 12.80 31.92 56.29
N LYS A 94 13.42 30.74 56.21
CA LYS A 94 13.10 29.60 57.06
C LYS A 94 14.25 28.60 57.10
#